data_AF-A0A7N2MSK2-F1
#
_entry.id   AF-A0A7N2MSK2-F1
#
_cell.length_a   1.000
_cell.length_b   1.000
_cell.length_c   1.000
_cell.angle_alpha   90.00
_cell.angle_beta   90.00
_cell.angle_gamma   90.00
#
_symmetry.space_group_name_H-M   'P 1'
#
loop_
_entity.id
_entity.type
_entity.pdbx_description
1 polymer ?
#
loop_
_entity_poly.entity_id
_entity_poly.type
_entity_poly.pdbx_seq_one_letter_code
_entity_poly.pdbx_strand_id
1 'polypeptide(L)' 'MLDAVLLNMRDHGRIAGCGMTSTYNLDEPERIKNLMFIIYKRIRMEGFSAIEYFHLYPKFLDHILPYILEDQR' A
#
# COMPACT_ATOMS: atom_id res chain seq x y z
N MET A 1 -6.47 7.39 -9.24
CA MET A 1 -5.85 6.06 -9.57
C MET A 1 -6.50 4.88 -8.83
N LEU A 2 -6.81 5.02 -7.53
CA LEU A 2 -7.45 3.98 -6.71
C LEU A 2 -8.78 3.45 -7.31
N ASP A 3 -9.55 4.32 -7.96
CA ASP A 3 -10.84 3.95 -8.57
C ASP A 3 -10.73 2.83 -9.61
N ALA A 4 -9.67 2.83 -10.42
CA ALA A 4 -9.43 1.77 -11.40
C ALA A 4 -9.00 0.47 -10.75
N VAL A 5 -8.21 0.55 -9.66
CA VAL A 5 -7.78 -0.61 -8.88
C VAL A 5 -8.98 -1.31 -8.27
N LEU A 6 -9.89 -0.56 -7.61
CA LEU A 6 -11.08 -1.11 -6.95
C LEU A 6 -11.96 -1.96 -7.88
N LEU A 7 -12.10 -1.57 -9.15
CA LEU A 7 -12.83 -2.35 -10.17
C LEU A 7 -12.16 -3.69 -10.47
N ASN A 8 -10.83 -3.72 -10.47
CA ASN A 8 -10.02 -4.84 -10.91
C ASN A 8 -9.52 -5.74 -9.76
N MET A 9 -9.78 -5.36 -8.50
CA MET A 9 -9.42 -6.19 -7.35
C MET A 9 -10.10 -7.56 -7.43
N ARG A 10 -9.40 -8.60 -7.00
CA ARG A 10 -9.99 -9.91 -6.75
C ARG A 10 -10.85 -9.86 -5.49
N ASP A 11 -11.80 -10.79 -5.38
CA ASP A 11 -12.54 -11.04 -4.14
C ASP A 11 -11.55 -11.36 -3.00
N HIS A 12 -11.81 -10.81 -1.81
CA HIS A 12 -10.93 -10.85 -0.64
C HIS A 12 -9.55 -10.23 -0.86
N GLY A 13 -9.45 -9.32 -1.83
CA GLY A 13 -8.24 -8.57 -2.11
C GLY A 13 -7.77 -7.70 -0.93
N ARG A 14 -6.51 -7.27 -0.97
CA ARG A 14 -5.90 -6.44 0.07
C ARG A 14 -5.25 -5.21 -0.54
N ILE A 15 -5.49 -4.05 0.05
CA ILE A 15 -4.86 -2.77 -0.31
C ILE A 15 -4.11 -2.26 0.91
N ALA A 16 -2.79 -2.12 0.79
CA ALA A 16 -1.94 -1.54 1.82
C ALA A 16 -1.74 -0.05 1.53
N GLY A 17 -2.34 0.80 2.35
CA GLY A 17 -2.29 2.26 2.20
C GLY A 17 -1.03 2.85 2.83
N CYS A 18 0.06 2.88 2.08
CA CYS A 18 1.31 3.53 2.49
C CYS A 18 1.26 5.07 2.29
N GLY A 19 0.54 5.52 1.26
CA GLY A 19 0.40 6.94 0.95
C GLY A 19 -0.45 7.17 -0.30
N MET A 20 -0.80 8.43 -0.53
CA MET A 20 -1.62 8.87 -1.67
C MET A 20 -0.97 10.09 -2.32
N THR A 21 0.28 9.95 -2.77
CA THR A 21 1.10 11.07 -3.26
C THR A 21 0.43 11.89 -4.37
N SER A 22 -0.39 11.25 -5.21
CA SER A 22 -1.14 11.95 -6.27
C SER A 22 -2.13 12.99 -5.75
N THR A 23 -2.52 12.95 -4.47
CA THR A 23 -3.53 13.86 -3.90
C THR A 23 -2.93 15.04 -3.13
N TYR A 24 -1.62 15.07 -2.90
CA TYR A 24 -1.02 16.05 -1.97
C TYR A 24 -1.07 17.50 -2.47
N ASN A 25 -1.03 17.69 -3.79
CA ASN A 25 -0.95 19.02 -4.41
C ASN A 25 -2.24 19.43 -5.12
N LEU A 26 -3.37 18.80 -4.80
CA LEU A 26 -4.66 19.15 -5.39
C LEU A 26 -5.35 20.20 -4.53
N ASP A 27 -5.89 21.24 -5.18
CA ASP A 27 -6.71 22.26 -4.51
C ASP A 27 -8.00 21.67 -3.93
N GLU A 28 -8.52 20.61 -4.57
CA GLU A 28 -9.68 19.84 -4.11
C GLU A 28 -9.37 18.34 -4.02
N PRO A 29 -9.94 17.60 -3.04
CA PRO A 29 -9.75 16.16 -2.92
C PRO A 29 -10.22 15.38 -4.16
N GLU A 30 -9.42 14.40 -4.59
CA GLU A 30 -9.82 13.45 -5.66
C GLU A 30 -11.06 12.66 -5.20
N ARG A 31 -12.12 12.65 -6.02
CA ARG A 31 -13.33 11.86 -5.74
C ARG A 31 -13.10 10.40 -6.12
N ILE A 32 -13.38 9.49 -5.19
CA ILE A 32 -13.33 8.05 -5.39
C ILE A 32 -14.78 7.54 -5.57
N LYS A 33 -15.09 7.01 -6.75
CA LYS A 33 -16.45 6.58 -7.13
C LYS A 33 -16.73 5.11 -6.82
N ASN A 34 -15.71 4.27 -6.74
CA ASN A 34 -15.85 2.81 -6.71
C ASN A 34 -15.70 2.19 -5.31
N LEU A 35 -15.89 2.96 -4.23
CA LEU A 35 -15.74 2.46 -2.85
C LEU A 35 -16.66 1.29 -2.52
N MET A 36 -17.83 1.17 -3.16
CA MET A 36 -18.75 0.04 -2.97
C MET A 36 -18.12 -1.31 -3.29
N PHE A 37 -17.10 -1.36 -4.16
CA PHE A 37 -16.37 -2.60 -4.44
C PHE A 37 -15.61 -3.14 -3.23
N ILE A 38 -15.28 -2.30 -2.25
CA ILE A 38 -14.70 -2.75 -0.98
C ILE A 38 -15.65 -3.74 -0.30
N ILE A 39 -16.94 -3.43 -0.30
CA ILE A 39 -17.98 -4.29 0.28
C ILE A 39 -18.25 -5.48 -0.64
N TYR A 40 -18.54 -5.23 -1.92
CA TYR A 40 -18.93 -6.30 -2.85
C TYR A 40 -17.85 -7.35 -3.06
N LYS A 41 -16.58 -6.98 -2.96
CA LYS A 41 -15.43 -7.88 -3.11
C LYS A 41 -14.77 -8.20 -1.77
N ARG A 42 -15.31 -7.74 -0.63
CA ARG A 42 -14.76 -8.00 0.73
C ARG A 42 -13.27 -7.65 0.83
N ILE A 43 -12.88 -6.51 0.26
CA ILE A 43 -11.50 -6.04 0.22
C ILE A 43 -11.10 -5.54 1.61
N ARG A 44 -9.93 -5.95 2.10
CA ARG A 44 -9.30 -5.30 3.27
C ARG A 44 -8.43 -4.14 2.79
N MET A 45 -8.82 -2.93 3.14
CA MET A 45 -8.01 -1.73 2.92
C MET A 45 -7.49 -1.25 4.27
N GLU A 46 -6.17 -1.19 4.42
CA GLU A 46 -5.53 -0.91 5.71
C GLU A 46 -4.35 0.04 5.51
N GLY A 47 -4.38 1.18 6.22
CA GLY A 47 -3.27 2.12 6.26
C GLY A 47 -2.19 1.65 7.22
N PHE A 48 -0.94 2.01 6.93
CA PHE A 48 0.19 1.76 7.83
C PHE A 48 1.26 2.83 7.65
N SER A 49 2.06 3.05 8.70
CA SER A 49 3.25 3.93 8.63
C SER A 49 4.50 3.18 9.03
N ALA A 50 5.61 3.40 8.33
CA ALA A 50 6.90 2.75 8.64
C ALA A 50 7.35 3.00 10.09
N ILE A 51 7.01 4.16 10.65
CA ILE A 51 7.37 4.56 12.02
C ILE A 51 6.82 3.56 13.04
N GLU A 52 5.63 3.01 12.81
CA GLU A 52 4.99 2.02 13.70
C GLU A 52 5.77 0.69 13.76
N TYR A 53 6.59 0.41 12.74
CA TYR A 53 7.28 -0.85 12.54
C TYR A 53 8.80 -0.77 12.70
N PHE A 54 9.36 0.37 13.13
CA PHE A 54 10.82 0.49 13.30
C PHE A 54 11.42 -0.44 14.35
N HIS A 55 10.61 -0.99 15.26
CA HIS A 55 11.03 -2.07 16.14
C HIS A 55 11.46 -3.35 15.37
N LEU A 56 11.02 -3.52 14.11
CA LEU A 56 11.44 -4.61 13.22
C LEU A 56 12.67 -4.27 12.37
N TYR A 57 13.19 -3.05 12.44
CA TYR A 57 14.29 -2.60 11.59
C TYR A 57 15.56 -3.46 11.68
N PRO A 58 16.01 -3.93 12.87
CA PRO A 58 17.15 -4.84 12.96
C PRO A 58 16.92 -6.13 12.16
N LYS A 59 15.74 -6.74 12.31
CA LYS A 59 15.34 -7.96 11.58
C LYS A 59 15.26 -7.71 10.07
N PHE A 60 14.83 -6.52 9.66
CA PHE A 60 14.81 -6.14 8.25
C PHE A 60 16.22 -6.07 7.65
N LEU A 61 17.19 -5.48 8.37
CA LEU A 61 18.58 -5.42 7.92
C LEU A 61 19.20 -6.81 7.77
N ASP A 62 19.01 -7.68 8.75
CA ASP A 62 19.50 -9.07 8.70
C ASP A 62 18.99 -9.81 7.46
N HIS A 63 17.77 -9.49 7.02
CA HIS A 63 17.16 -10.11 5.86
C HIS A 63 17.61 -9.50 4.52
N ILE A 64 17.74 -8.17 4.44
CA ILE A 64 17.96 -7.46 3.16
C ILE A 64 19.45 -7.32 2.80
N LEU A 65 20.34 -7.18 3.78
CA LEU A 65 21.78 -6.99 3.52
C LEU A 65 22.40 -8.10 2.64
N PRO A 66 22.09 -9.40 2.83
CA PRO A 66 22.62 -10.45 1.95
C PRO A 66 22.26 -10.24 0.48
N TYR A 67 21.01 -9.88 0.16
CA TYR A 67 20.56 -9.66 -1.22
C TYR A 67 21.26 -8.46 -1.88
N ILE A 68 21.54 -7.40 -1.10
CA ILE A 68 22.28 -6.24 -1.61
C ILE A 68 23.73 -6.63 -1.91
N LEU A 69 24.36 -7.44 -1.06
CA LEU A 69 25.77 -7.82 -1.23
C LEU A 69 25.97 -8.88 -2.33
N GLU A 70 24.97 -9.74 -2.57
CA GLU A 70 24.98 -10.72 -3.67
C GLU A 70 24.88 -10.07 -5.05
N ASP A 71 24.08 -9.01 -5.22
CA ASP A 71 23.92 -8.26 -6.47
C ASP A 71 25.14 -7.37 -6.82
N GLN A 72 26.16 -7.36 -5.95
CA GLN A 72 27.41 -6.60 -6.13
C GLN A 72 28.59 -7.50 -6.52
N ARG A 73 28.36 -8.78 -6.85
CA ARG A 73 29.34 -9.72 -7.40
C ARG A 73 29.04 -10.04 -8.87
#